data_AF-A0A2V5JPH6-F1
#
_entry.id   AF-A0A2V5JPH6-F1
#
_cell.length_a   1.000
_cell.length_b   1.000
_cell.length_c   1.000
_cell.angle_alpha   90.00
_cell.angle_beta   90.00
_cell.angle_gamma   90.00
#
_symmetry.space_group_name_H-M   'P 1'
#
loop_
_entity.id
_entity.type
_entity.pdbx_description
1 polymer ?
#
loop_
_entity_poly.entity_id
_entity_poly.type
_entity_poly.pdbx_seq_one_letter_code
_entity_poly.pdbx_strand_id
1 'polypeptide(L)' 'TVEFKGAESLDDPQLNRIVVNGEQVPSGLLNWKYRSRRLHEYLADYRNEYDIGTIEVRDGKLILRSRTE' A
#
# COMPACT_ATOMS: atom_id res chain seq x y z
N THR A 1 -8.94 -12.39 -12.94
CA THR A 1 -7.49 -12.61 -12.94
C THR A 1 -6.82 -11.38 -12.39
N VAL A 2 -6.22 -11.46 -11.20
CA VAL A 2 -5.41 -10.35 -10.67
C VAL A 2 -4.08 -10.38 -11.41
N GLU A 3 -3.92 -9.49 -12.39
CA GLU A 3 -2.63 -9.30 -13.05
C GLU A 3 -1.72 -8.50 -12.12
N PHE A 4 -0.70 -9.17 -11.58
CA PHE A 4 0.40 -8.48 -10.93
C PHE A 4 1.28 -7.91 -12.04
N LYS A 5 1.22 -6.58 -12.23
CA LYS A 5 2.30 -5.87 -12.94
C LYS A 5 3.62 -6.25 -12.25
N GLY A 6 4.64 -6.56 -13.05
CA GLY A 6 5.93 -7.09 -12.58
C GLY A 6 6.56 -6.25 -11.48
N ALA A 7 7.52 -6.84 -10.76
CA ALA A 7 8.17 -6.23 -9.60
C ALA A 7 8.57 -4.77 -9.87
N GLU A 8 7.95 -3.84 -9.14
CA GLU A 8 8.33 -2.43 -9.15
C GLU A 8 9.64 -2.25 -8.38
N SER A 9 10.47 -1.30 -8.81
CA SER A 9 11.74 -1.04 -8.15
C SER A 9 11.53 -0.68 -6.68
N LEU A 10 12.38 -1.25 -5.83
CA LEU A 10 12.43 -0.98 -4.40
C LEU A 10 13.19 0.31 -4.08
N ASP A 11 13.82 0.97 -5.06
CA ASP A 11 14.55 2.23 -4.86
C ASP A 11 13.62 3.41 -4.54
N ASP A 12 12.36 3.39 -5.04
CA ASP A 12 11.30 4.36 -4.75
C ASP A 12 9.91 3.68 -4.77
N PRO A 13 9.52 2.94 -3.72
CA PRO A 13 8.31 2.15 -3.74
C PRO A 13 7.06 3.05 -3.63
N GLN A 14 6.44 3.33 -4.77
CA GLN A 14 5.21 4.10 -4.79
C GLN A 14 4.03 3.25 -4.29
N LEU A 15 3.26 3.80 -3.35
CA LEU A 15 2.03 3.15 -2.92
C LEU A 15 0.90 3.45 -3.93
N ASN A 16 0.80 2.59 -4.94
CA ASN A 16 -0.20 2.70 -6.01
C ASN A 16 -1.36 1.70 -5.90
N ARG A 17 -1.29 0.74 -4.97
CA ARG A 17 -2.28 -0.34 -4.82
C ARG A 17 -2.47 -0.76 -3.38
N ILE A 18 -3.74 -0.90 -2.98
CA ILE A 18 -4.17 -1.56 -1.75
C ILE A 18 -5.06 -2.74 -2.16
N VAL A 19 -4.84 -3.89 -1.53
CA VAL A 19 -5.69 -5.07 -1.70
C VAL A 19 -6.37 -5.36 -0.36
N VAL A 20 -7.69 -5.47 -0.38
CA VAL A 20 -8.52 -5.84 0.76
C VAL A 20 -9.18 -7.17 0.44
N ASN A 21 -8.92 -8.21 1.25
CA ASN A 21 -9.50 -9.55 1.02
C ASN A 21 -9.26 -10.13 -0.38
N GLY A 22 -8.08 -9.87 -0.97
CA GLY A 22 -7.75 -10.30 -2.33
C GLY A 22 -8.43 -9.47 -3.44
N GLU A 23 -9.29 -8.52 -3.09
CA GLU A 23 -9.90 -7.58 -4.03
C GLU A 23 -9.16 -6.24 -4.01
N GLN A 24 -8.89 -5.72 -5.20
CA GLN A 24 -8.31 -4.40 -5.34
C GLN A 24 -9.37 -3.35 -5.01
N VAL A 25 -9.06 -2.46 -4.06
CA VAL A 25 -9.94 -1.33 -3.78
C VAL A 25 -9.89 -0.30 -4.92
N PRO A 26 -10.95 0.50 -5.11
CA PRO A 26 -10.96 1.53 -6.14
C PRO A 26 -9.72 2.42 -6.07
N SER A 27 -9.11 2.72 -7.22
CA SER A 27 -7.90 3.54 -7.33
C SER A 27 -8.04 4.94 -6.73
N GLY A 28 -9.28 5.44 -6.63
CA GLY A 28 -9.61 6.69 -5.95
C GLY A 28 -9.37 6.68 -4.44
N LEU A 29 -9.33 5.51 -3.78
CA LEU A 29 -9.17 5.42 -2.32
C LEU A 29 -7.84 6.01 -1.86
N LEU A 30 -6.76 5.76 -2.60
CA LEU A 30 -5.43 6.32 -2.31
C LEU A 30 -5.39 7.85 -2.44
N ASN A 31 -6.31 8.42 -3.22
CA ASN A 31 -6.48 9.85 -3.38
C ASN A 31 -7.49 10.46 -2.39
N TRP A 32 -8.15 9.64 -1.57
CA TRP A 32 -9.04 10.13 -0.54
C TRP A 32 -8.28 10.99 0.46
N LYS A 33 -8.81 12.18 0.74
CA LYS A 33 -8.22 13.13 1.68
C LYS A 33 -8.79 12.90 3.06
N TYR A 34 -7.91 12.60 4.01
CA TYR A 34 -8.21 12.71 5.43
C TYR A 34 -7.49 13.95 5.96
N ARG A 35 -8.25 14.91 6.48
CA ARG A 35 -7.76 16.28 6.71
C ARG A 35 -7.19 16.86 5.40
N SER A 36 -5.96 17.35 5.43
CA SER A 36 -5.29 17.97 4.28
C SER A 36 -4.39 17.01 3.50
N ARG A 37 -4.30 15.74 3.91
CA ARG A 37 -3.37 14.76 3.34
C ARG A 37 -4.13 13.62 2.66
N ARG A 38 -3.57 13.12 1.57
CA ARG A 38 -4.09 11.94 0.87
C ARG A 38 -3.70 10.68 1.63
N LEU A 39 -4.53 9.65 1.59
CA LEU A 39 -4.27 8.39 2.31
C LEU A 39 -2.90 7.79 1.97
N HIS A 40 -2.46 7.87 0.71
CA HIS A 40 -1.15 7.35 0.32
C HIS A 40 0.02 8.10 0.96
N GLU A 41 -0.13 9.38 1.31
CA GLU A 41 0.94 10.16 1.94
C GLU A 41 1.19 9.69 3.38
N TYR A 42 0.13 9.36 4.12
CA TYR A 42 0.26 8.76 5.46
C TYR A 42 0.92 7.39 5.41
N LEU A 43 0.56 6.57 4.43
CA LEU A 43 1.09 5.23 4.27
C LEU A 43 2.53 5.24 3.74
N ALA A 44 2.91 6.23 2.93
CA ALA A 44 4.29 6.43 2.47
C ALA A 44 5.23 6.78 3.64
N ASP A 45 4.84 7.73 4.50
CA ASP A 45 5.61 8.07 5.70
C ASP A 45 5.82 6.82 6.58
N TYR A 46 4.74 6.07 6.82
CA TYR A 46 4.77 4.85 7.62
C TYR A 46 5.63 3.74 6.99
N ARG A 47 5.61 3.58 5.66
CA ARG A 47 6.49 2.63 4.96
C ARG A 47 7.96 2.98 5.11
N ASN A 48 8.30 4.26 5.02
CA ASN A 48 9.68 4.73 5.09
C ASN A 48 10.26 4.60 6.50
N GLU A 49 9.46 4.91 7.53
CA GLU A 49 9.87 4.83 8.94
C GLU A 49 10.15 3.38 9.39
N TYR A 50 9.41 2.41 8.86
CA TYR A 50 9.43 1.01 9.31
C TYR A 50 9.91 0.00 8.24
N ASP A 51 10.52 0.50 7.16
CA ASP A 51 10.99 -0.29 6.00
C ASP A 51 9.97 -1.33 5.49
N ILE A 52 8.73 -0.89 5.29
CA ILE A 52 7.62 -1.77 4.92
C ILE A 52 7.47 -1.85 3.40
N GLY A 53 7.64 -3.05 2.85
CA GLY A 53 7.47 -3.36 1.44
C GLY A 53 6.01 -3.52 1.01
N THR A 54 5.14 -4.10 1.83
CA THR A 54 3.72 -4.33 1.47
C THR A 54 2.76 -4.02 2.62
N ILE A 55 1.60 -3.45 2.27
CA ILE A 55 0.48 -3.21 3.18
C ILE A 55 -0.75 -3.94 2.62
N GLU A 56 -1.33 -4.83 3.41
CA GLU A 56 -2.50 -5.65 3.07
C GLU A 56 -3.55 -5.50 4.18
N VAL A 57 -4.83 -5.44 3.82
CA VAL A 57 -5.93 -5.51 4.80
C VAL A 57 -6.69 -6.81 4.55
N ARG A 58 -6.74 -7.67 5.57
CA ARG A 58 -7.38 -8.97 5.44
C ARG A 58 -7.98 -9.39 6.76
N ASP A 59 -9.20 -9.92 6.73
CA ASP A 59 -9.89 -10.46 7.92
C ASP A 59 -9.96 -9.44 9.09
N GLY A 60 -10.17 -8.15 8.76
CA GLY A 60 -10.20 -7.05 9.73
C GLY A 60 -8.83 -6.67 10.33
N LYS A 61 -7.74 -7.22 9.80
CA LYS A 61 -6.37 -6.98 10.26
C LYS A 61 -5.57 -6.23 9.20
N LEU A 62 -4.64 -5.40 9.65
CA LEU A 62 -3.61 -4.79 8.81
C LEU A 62 -2.37 -5.68 8.86
N ILE A 63 -1.97 -6.23 7.72
CA ILE A 63 -0.77 -7.04 7.57
C ILE A 63 0.30 -6.19 6.89
N LEU A 64 1.45 -6.10 7.54
CA LEU A 64 2.60 -5.33 7.10
C LEU A 64 3.76 -6.28 6.86
N ARG A 65 4.40 -6.19 5.68
CA ARG A 65 5.57 -7.00 5.34
C ARG A 65 6.77 -6.08 5.16
N SER A 66 7.87 -6.36 5.85
CA SER A 66 9.15 -5.64 5.69
C SER A 66 9.69 -5.81 4.27
N ARG A 67 10.61 -4.93 3.87
CA ARG A 67 11.29 -5.00 2.57
C ARG A 67 12.34 -6.12 2.50
N THR A 68 12.78 -6.63 3.65
CA THR A 68 13.77 -7.71 3.76
C THR A 68 13.17 -9.08 3.40
N GLU A 69 13.69 -9.60 2.27
CA GLU A 69 13.61 -10.94 1.63
C GLU A 69 12.32 -11.78 1.75
#